data_AF-D8Q3S1-F1
#
_entry.id   AF-D8Q3S1-F1
#
_cell.length_a   1.000
_cell.length_b   1.000
_cell.length_c   1.000
_cell.angle_alpha   90.00
_cell.angle_beta   90.00
_cell.angle_gamma   90.00
#
_symmetry.space_group_name_H-M   'P 1'
#
loop_
_entity.id
_entity.type
_entity.pdbx_description
1 polymer ?
#
loop_
_entity_poly.entity_id
_entity_poly.type
_entity_poly.pdbx_seq_one_letter_code
_entity_poly.pdbx_strand_id
1 'polypeptide(L)'
;LLKLAVPLVRTHGFTRDALARSVLSLPKPHPEPLSDSAVSALFGSGTAAPKSLINAWLDEGLEDLRAAARRGPVTVPSALHARLRWNEPVLEHLPEAFALLASPEKGAPPLDPTPALKHTFSIANEAAYLAKDKTVQLEWYARRGSLALIYGAAELHQLKSPETAHPFLDSLLSTSSKARAALGDVVLYGDYVAKSWYGIIKSSGAFS
;
A
#
# COMPACT_ATOMS: atom_id res chain seq x y z
N LEU A 1 -18.36 5.91 3.78
CA LEU A 1 -18.46 4.58 3.14
C LEU A 1 -17.09 3.93 2.97
N LEU A 2 -16.11 4.54 2.28
CA LEU A 2 -14.76 3.97 2.14
C LEU A 2 -14.12 3.52 3.46
N LYS A 3 -14.16 4.35 4.51
CA LYS A 3 -13.67 3.95 5.85
C LYS A 3 -14.37 2.72 6.43
N LEU A 4 -15.66 2.53 6.15
CA LEU A 4 -16.44 1.36 6.58
C LEU A 4 -16.15 0.12 5.71
N ALA A 5 -15.64 0.32 4.49
CA ALA A 5 -15.23 -0.75 3.58
C ALA A 5 -13.83 -1.31 3.91
N VAL A 6 -12.94 -0.49 4.49
CA VAL A 6 -11.55 -0.89 4.83
C VAL A 6 -11.48 -2.19 5.65
N PRO A 7 -12.27 -2.38 6.74
CA PRO A 7 -12.27 -3.65 7.48
C PRO A 7 -12.77 -4.86 6.66
N LEU A 8 -13.61 -4.61 5.64
CA LEU A 8 -14.20 -5.68 4.82
C LEU A 8 -13.18 -6.26 3.83
N VAL A 9 -12.09 -5.56 3.54
CA VAL A 9 -11.01 -6.04 2.64
C VAL A 9 -10.45 -7.39 3.11
N ARG A 10 -10.38 -7.64 4.41
CA ARG A 10 -9.93 -8.93 4.97
C ARG A 10 -10.71 -10.13 4.44
N THR A 11 -11.99 -9.93 4.14
CA THR A 11 -12.92 -11.03 3.81
C THR A 11 -13.41 -10.98 2.38
N HIS A 12 -13.42 -9.79 1.76
CA HIS A 12 -13.97 -9.56 0.43
C HIS A 12 -12.94 -8.99 -0.56
N GLY A 13 -11.68 -8.81 -0.14
CA GLY A 13 -10.63 -8.21 -0.94
C GLY A 13 -10.91 -6.74 -1.31
N PHE A 14 -10.11 -6.20 -2.24
CA PHE A 14 -10.26 -4.83 -2.75
C PHE A 14 -11.32 -4.77 -3.86
N THR A 15 -12.55 -5.18 -3.55
CA THR A 15 -13.58 -5.42 -4.56
C THR A 15 -14.73 -4.41 -4.50
N ARG A 16 -15.53 -4.40 -5.57
CA ARG A 16 -16.81 -3.67 -5.62
C ARG A 16 -17.82 -4.20 -4.60
N ASP A 17 -17.77 -5.50 -4.28
CA ASP A 17 -18.62 -6.11 -3.27
C ASP A 17 -18.28 -5.60 -1.85
N ALA A 18 -16.99 -5.46 -1.52
CA ALA A 18 -16.57 -4.84 -0.26
C ALA A 18 -17.13 -3.40 -0.11
N LEU A 19 -17.12 -2.62 -1.19
CA LEU A 19 -17.74 -1.29 -1.21
C LEU A 19 -19.25 -1.34 -1.04
N ALA A 20 -19.92 -2.25 -1.76
CA ALA A 20 -21.36 -2.44 -1.71
C ALA A 20 -21.85 -2.79 -0.30
N ARG A 21 -21.10 -3.63 0.43
CA ARG A 21 -21.42 -4.06 1.80
C ARG A 21 -21.14 -3.01 2.87
N SER A 22 -20.36 -1.97 2.57
CA SER A 22 -20.00 -0.94 3.55
C SER A 22 -21.19 -0.18 4.14
N VAL A 23 -22.34 -0.12 3.44
CA VAL A 23 -23.57 0.50 3.92
C VAL A 23 -24.27 -0.30 5.03
N LEU A 24 -23.96 -1.59 5.16
CA LEU A 24 -24.48 -2.44 6.24
C LEU A 24 -23.88 -2.07 7.60
N SER A 25 -22.74 -1.38 7.60
CA SER A 25 -22.02 -0.95 8.81
C SER A 25 -22.30 0.53 9.18
N LEU A 26 -23.29 1.17 8.55
CA LEU A 26 -23.67 2.54 8.89
C LEU A 26 -24.34 2.60 10.29
N PRO A 27 -24.28 3.74 11.00
CA PRO A 27 -25.03 3.92 12.25
C PRO A 27 -26.54 3.66 12.11
N LYS A 28 -27.09 3.95 10.93
CA LYS A 28 -28.40 3.48 10.47
C LYS A 28 -28.16 2.57 9.26
N PRO A 29 -28.02 1.25 9.46
CA PRO A 29 -27.70 0.32 8.38
C PRO A 29 -28.72 0.36 7.23
N HIS A 30 -28.22 0.29 6.00
CA HIS A 30 -29.07 -0.03 4.85
C HIS A 30 -29.45 -1.53 4.91
N PRO A 31 -30.67 -1.93 4.50
CA PRO A 31 -31.10 -3.34 4.61
C PRO A 31 -30.32 -4.31 3.71
N GLU A 32 -29.78 -3.82 2.60
CA GLU A 32 -29.08 -4.62 1.59
C GLU A 32 -27.80 -3.94 1.08
N PRO A 33 -26.84 -4.67 0.50
CA PRO A 33 -25.70 -4.06 -0.19
C PRO A 33 -26.14 -3.12 -1.32
N LEU A 34 -25.30 -2.14 -1.64
CA LEU A 34 -25.55 -1.25 -2.78
C LEU A 34 -25.61 -2.03 -4.10
N SER A 35 -26.49 -1.62 -5.00
CA SER A 35 -26.48 -2.09 -6.38
C SER A 35 -25.17 -1.71 -7.09
N ASP A 36 -24.80 -2.44 -8.14
CA ASP A 36 -23.59 -2.10 -8.91
C ASP A 36 -23.65 -0.70 -9.55
N SER A 37 -24.85 -0.25 -9.95
CA SER A 37 -25.07 1.12 -10.44
C SER A 37 -24.80 2.18 -9.36
N ALA A 38 -25.19 1.92 -8.11
CA ALA A 38 -24.92 2.81 -6.99
C ALA A 38 -23.42 2.81 -6.62
N VAL A 39 -22.76 1.66 -6.66
CA VAL A 39 -21.28 1.58 -6.49
C VAL A 39 -20.59 2.39 -7.58
N SER A 40 -21.00 2.25 -8.84
CA SER A 40 -20.46 3.02 -9.97
C SER A 40 -20.67 4.53 -9.79
N ALA A 41 -21.85 4.95 -9.35
CA ALA A 41 -22.17 6.36 -9.13
C ALA A 41 -21.33 6.99 -8.00
N LEU A 42 -21.03 6.23 -6.95
CA LEU A 42 -20.32 6.73 -5.77
C LEU A 42 -18.79 6.63 -5.87
N PHE A 43 -18.27 5.58 -6.51
CA PHE A 43 -16.84 5.24 -6.49
C PHE A 43 -16.21 5.14 -7.88
N GLY A 44 -17.01 5.32 -8.94
CA GLY A 44 -16.57 5.20 -10.33
C GLY A 44 -16.83 3.82 -10.94
N SER A 45 -16.86 3.77 -12.27
CA SER A 45 -17.08 2.55 -13.04
C SER A 45 -15.81 1.70 -13.16
N GLY A 46 -16.00 0.40 -13.45
CA GLY A 46 -14.90 -0.53 -13.68
C GLY A 46 -13.90 -0.57 -12.51
N THR A 47 -12.62 -0.39 -12.84
CA THR A 47 -11.48 -0.47 -11.90
C THR A 47 -11.33 0.76 -11.00
N ALA A 48 -12.02 1.87 -11.30
CA ALA A 48 -11.96 3.09 -10.49
C ALA A 48 -12.45 2.86 -9.05
N ALA A 49 -13.53 2.09 -8.89
CA ALA A 49 -14.09 1.78 -7.58
C ALA A 49 -13.11 0.96 -6.71
N PRO A 50 -12.62 -0.22 -7.14
CA PRO A 50 -11.54 -0.93 -6.44
C PRO A 50 -10.32 -0.06 -6.13
N LYS A 51 -9.83 0.75 -7.08
CA LYS A 51 -8.69 1.66 -6.87
C LYS A 51 -8.98 2.69 -5.77
N SER A 52 -10.21 3.20 -5.68
CA SER A 52 -10.61 4.11 -4.59
C SER A 52 -10.55 3.43 -3.22
N LEU A 53 -10.91 2.15 -3.13
CA LEU A 53 -10.80 1.36 -1.90
C LEU A 53 -9.34 1.09 -1.53
N ILE A 54 -8.49 0.77 -2.52
CA ILE A 54 -7.05 0.60 -2.31
C ILE A 54 -6.45 1.88 -1.74
N ASN A 55 -6.71 3.03 -2.36
CA ASN A 55 -6.22 4.32 -1.86
C ASN A 55 -6.73 4.61 -0.44
N ALA A 56 -8.01 4.36 -0.15
CA ALA A 56 -8.54 4.55 1.19
C ALA A 56 -7.87 3.65 2.23
N TRP A 57 -7.55 2.40 1.89
CA TRP A 57 -6.84 1.49 2.79
C TRP A 57 -5.38 1.91 3.02
N LEU A 58 -4.71 2.46 1.99
CA LEU A 58 -3.39 3.04 2.13
C LEU A 58 -3.39 4.26 3.05
N ASP A 59 -4.38 5.14 2.89
CA ASP A 59 -4.57 6.34 3.71
C ASP A 59 -4.88 6.00 5.17
N GLU A 60 -5.76 5.02 5.43
CA GLU A 60 -6.04 4.55 6.80
C GLU A 60 -4.81 3.90 7.45
N GLY A 61 -3.95 3.23 6.68
CA GLY A 61 -2.67 2.74 7.18
C GLY A 61 -1.72 3.86 7.64
N LEU A 62 -1.75 5.03 6.99
CA LEU A 62 -1.02 6.22 7.45
C LEU A 62 -1.69 6.86 8.68
N GLU A 63 -3.02 6.85 8.75
CA GLU A 63 -3.73 7.35 9.93
C GLU A 63 -3.48 6.50 11.17
N ASP A 64 -3.33 5.17 11.03
CA ASP A 64 -2.92 4.29 12.14
C ASP A 64 -1.53 4.67 12.68
N LEU A 65 -0.57 5.00 11.80
CA LEU A 65 0.75 5.52 12.20
C LEU A 65 0.63 6.83 12.99
N ARG A 66 -0.19 7.77 12.50
CA ARG A 66 -0.43 9.05 13.19
C ARG A 66 -1.08 8.82 14.56
N ALA A 67 -2.04 7.91 14.64
CA ALA A 67 -2.67 7.51 15.89
C ALA A 67 -1.68 6.84 16.86
N ALA A 68 -0.72 6.06 16.36
CA ALA A 68 0.39 5.55 17.16
C ALA A 68 1.28 6.66 17.73
N ALA A 69 1.62 7.68 16.92
CA ALA A 69 2.42 8.82 17.38
C ALA A 69 1.70 9.71 18.42
N ARG A 70 0.37 9.76 18.41
CA ARG A 70 -0.41 10.42 19.47
C ARG A 70 -0.32 9.68 20.81
N ARG A 71 -0.06 8.37 20.79
CA ARG A 71 0.06 7.52 21.99
C ARG A 71 1.44 7.55 22.62
N GLY A 72 2.48 7.93 21.87
CA GLY A 72 3.84 8.04 22.40
C GLY A 72 4.89 8.33 21.32
N PRO A 73 6.16 8.49 21.70
CA PRO A 73 7.26 8.72 20.77
C PRO A 73 7.38 7.57 19.75
N VAL A 74 7.54 7.92 18.48
CA VAL A 74 7.71 6.97 17.37
C VAL A 74 9.10 7.15 16.78
N THR A 75 9.78 6.04 16.50
CA THR A 75 11.04 6.03 15.73
C THR A 75 10.76 5.58 14.30
N VAL A 76 11.63 5.92 13.36
CA VAL A 76 11.50 5.47 11.96
C VAL A 76 11.36 3.94 11.85
N PRO A 77 12.21 3.10 12.46
CA PRO A 77 12.04 1.64 12.41
C PRO A 77 10.68 1.20 12.95
N SER A 78 10.25 1.74 14.10
CA SER A 78 8.96 1.37 14.69
C SER A 78 7.77 1.72 13.80
N ALA A 79 7.82 2.85 13.09
CA ALA A 79 6.79 3.26 12.14
C ALA A 79 6.75 2.34 10.91
N LEU A 80 7.91 2.00 10.34
CA LEU A 80 7.97 1.11 9.18
C LEU A 80 7.47 -0.31 9.53
N HIS A 81 7.83 -0.84 10.71
CA HIS A 81 7.26 -2.10 11.20
C HIS A 81 5.76 -2.03 11.46
N ALA A 82 5.26 -0.93 12.03
CA ALA A 82 3.82 -0.75 12.22
C ALA A 82 3.09 -0.77 10.88
N ARG A 83 3.68 -0.16 9.85
CA ARG A 83 3.11 -0.18 8.51
C ARG A 83 3.19 -1.55 7.84
N LEU A 84 4.24 -2.34 8.06
CA LEU A 84 4.24 -3.75 7.62
C LEU A 84 3.15 -4.56 8.33
N ARG A 85 2.95 -4.37 9.64
CA ARG A 85 1.86 -5.04 10.37
C ARG A 85 0.47 -4.72 9.84
N TRP A 86 0.25 -3.49 9.35
CA TRP A 86 -1.01 -3.11 8.71
C TRP A 86 -1.36 -4.00 7.49
N ASN A 87 -0.36 -4.55 6.80
CA ASN A 87 -0.55 -5.44 5.65
C ASN A 87 -1.00 -6.85 6.05
N GLU A 88 -0.56 -7.34 7.21
CA GLU A 88 -0.70 -8.74 7.64
C GLU A 88 -2.12 -9.30 7.48
N PRO A 89 -3.20 -8.58 7.86
CA PRO A 89 -4.54 -9.13 7.78
C PRO A 89 -5.11 -9.25 6.36
N VAL A 90 -4.40 -8.74 5.35
CA VAL A 90 -4.88 -8.67 3.96
C VAL A 90 -3.81 -9.10 2.94
N LEU A 91 -2.72 -9.75 3.38
CA LEU A 91 -1.57 -10.09 2.52
C LEU A 91 -1.96 -10.85 1.24
N GLU A 92 -2.95 -11.74 1.33
CA GLU A 92 -3.44 -12.50 0.18
C GLU A 92 -4.08 -11.62 -0.92
N HIS A 93 -4.62 -10.46 -0.56
CA HIS A 93 -5.31 -9.53 -1.47
C HIS A 93 -4.38 -8.46 -2.05
N LEU A 94 -3.20 -8.26 -1.45
CA LEU A 94 -2.29 -7.16 -1.83
C LEU A 94 -1.62 -7.32 -3.20
N PRO A 95 -1.20 -8.51 -3.66
CA PRO A 95 -0.61 -8.66 -4.99
C PRO A 95 -1.56 -8.18 -6.08
N GLU A 96 -2.82 -8.58 -6.03
CA GLU A 96 -3.86 -8.14 -6.98
C GLU A 96 -4.13 -6.64 -6.86
N ALA A 97 -4.22 -6.11 -5.62
CA ALA A 97 -4.43 -4.70 -5.37
C ALA A 97 -3.32 -3.82 -5.97
N PHE A 98 -2.06 -4.18 -5.76
CA PHE A 98 -0.93 -3.42 -6.30
C PHE A 98 -0.82 -3.55 -7.82
N ALA A 99 -1.10 -4.73 -8.36
CA ALA A 99 -1.17 -4.94 -9.80
C ALA A 99 -2.27 -4.07 -10.45
N LEU A 100 -3.44 -3.97 -9.80
CA LEU A 100 -4.53 -3.11 -10.22
C LEU A 100 -4.16 -1.63 -10.13
N LEU A 101 -3.48 -1.22 -9.06
CA LEU A 101 -3.04 0.16 -8.87
C LEU A 101 -2.02 0.57 -9.95
N ALA A 102 -1.11 -0.33 -10.32
CA ALA A 102 -0.12 -0.11 -11.39
C ALA A 102 -0.69 -0.22 -12.82
N SER A 103 -1.94 -0.68 -12.96
CA SER A 103 -2.57 -0.80 -14.27
C SER A 103 -3.02 0.57 -14.79
N PRO A 104 -2.68 0.95 -16.03
CA PRO A 104 -3.08 2.23 -16.60
C PRO A 104 -4.60 2.33 -16.74
N GLU A 105 -5.16 3.53 -16.60
CA GLU A 105 -6.61 3.75 -16.77
C GLU A 105 -7.06 3.63 -18.24
N LYS A 106 -6.14 3.85 -19.19
CA LYS A 106 -6.38 3.81 -20.64
C LYS A 106 -5.14 3.29 -21.36
N GLY A 107 -5.32 2.38 -22.32
CA GLY A 107 -4.28 1.93 -23.26
C GLY A 107 -3.53 0.65 -22.88
N ALA A 108 -2.72 0.16 -23.82
CA ALA A 108 -1.82 -0.99 -23.63
C ALA A 108 -0.49 -0.55 -22.93
N PRO A 109 0.22 -1.45 -22.23
CA PRO A 109 1.28 -1.12 -21.26
C PRO A 109 2.50 -0.39 -21.88
N PRO A 110 3.34 0.27 -21.05
CA PRO A 110 3.86 -0.29 -19.78
C PRO A 110 3.03 0.00 -18.53
N LEU A 111 3.23 -0.82 -17.49
CA LEU A 111 2.72 -0.59 -16.14
C LEU A 111 3.16 0.79 -15.63
N ASP A 112 2.30 1.47 -14.87
CA ASP A 112 2.63 2.75 -14.25
C ASP A 112 3.23 2.52 -12.85
N PRO A 113 4.53 2.79 -12.63
CA PRO A 113 5.15 2.64 -11.32
C PRO A 113 4.82 3.81 -10.37
N THR A 114 4.23 4.90 -10.87
CA THR A 114 3.98 6.12 -10.10
C THR A 114 3.18 5.87 -8.82
N PRO A 115 2.12 5.05 -8.80
CA PRO A 115 1.36 4.81 -7.58
C PRO A 115 2.16 4.07 -6.50
N ALA A 116 2.99 3.09 -6.88
CA ALA A 116 3.84 2.36 -5.95
C ALA A 116 4.95 3.26 -5.36
N LEU A 117 5.55 4.12 -6.19
CA LEU A 117 6.53 5.12 -5.75
C LEU A 117 5.88 6.14 -4.80
N LYS A 118 4.69 6.63 -5.14
CA LYS A 118 3.95 7.58 -4.30
C LYS A 118 3.59 6.96 -2.94
N HIS A 119 3.15 5.72 -2.92
CA HIS A 119 2.81 4.96 -1.71
C HIS A 119 4.02 4.83 -0.77
N THR A 120 5.12 4.27 -1.26
CA THR A 120 6.34 4.05 -0.46
C THR A 120 6.96 5.37 0.02
N PHE A 121 6.93 6.41 -0.82
CA PHE A 121 7.41 7.74 -0.43
C PHE A 121 6.53 8.39 0.62
N SER A 122 5.21 8.21 0.56
CA SER A 122 4.28 8.74 1.57
C SER A 122 4.53 8.13 2.94
N ILE A 123 4.77 6.81 3.00
CA ILE A 123 5.12 6.10 4.23
C ILE A 123 6.47 6.58 4.78
N ALA A 124 7.49 6.68 3.93
CA ALA A 124 8.80 7.16 4.33
C ALA A 124 8.74 8.60 4.87
N ASN A 125 7.98 9.47 4.21
CA ASN A 125 7.77 10.85 4.62
C ASN A 125 7.06 10.92 5.98
N GLU A 126 5.96 10.18 6.15
CA GLU A 126 5.20 10.15 7.40
C GLU A 126 6.04 9.58 8.55
N ALA A 127 6.76 8.47 8.34
CA ALA A 127 7.63 7.88 9.33
C ALA A 127 8.75 8.84 9.77
N ALA A 128 9.40 9.54 8.84
CA ALA A 128 10.42 10.54 9.15
C ALA A 128 9.83 11.76 9.87
N TYR A 129 8.65 12.22 9.47
CA TYR A 129 7.95 13.33 10.08
C TYR A 129 7.57 13.02 11.54
N LEU A 130 6.91 11.88 11.78
CA LEU A 130 6.48 11.46 13.13
C LEU A 130 7.67 11.20 14.06
N ALA A 131 8.80 10.75 13.51
CA ALA A 131 10.05 10.58 14.27
C ALA A 131 10.77 11.90 14.60
N LYS A 132 10.19 13.06 14.23
CA LYS A 132 10.77 14.40 14.41
C LYS A 132 12.17 14.49 13.82
N ASP A 133 12.38 13.85 12.68
CA ASP A 133 13.67 13.90 12.00
C ASP A 133 14.00 15.35 11.61
N LYS A 134 15.21 15.79 11.99
CA LYS A 134 15.69 17.16 11.81
C LYS A 134 16.45 17.38 10.49
N THR A 135 16.49 16.38 9.61
CA THR A 135 17.14 16.55 8.29
C THR A 135 16.48 17.67 7.48
N VAL A 136 17.29 18.56 6.92
CA VAL A 136 16.85 19.72 6.13
C VAL A 136 17.36 19.63 4.69
N GLN A 137 16.69 20.33 3.77
CA GLN A 137 17.15 20.56 2.39
C GLN A 137 17.42 19.27 1.57
N LEU A 138 18.57 19.10 0.92
CA LEU A 138 18.82 17.96 0.02
C LEU A 138 18.97 16.63 0.78
N GLU A 139 19.46 16.66 2.01
CA GLU A 139 19.56 15.46 2.87
C GLU A 139 18.19 14.90 3.24
N TRP A 140 17.18 15.77 3.35
CA TRP A 140 15.78 15.41 3.57
C TRP A 140 15.23 14.52 2.43
N TYR A 141 15.53 14.88 1.17
CA TYR A 141 15.06 14.15 -0.02
C TYR A 141 15.80 12.81 -0.14
N ALA A 142 17.12 12.82 0.02
CA ALA A 142 17.94 11.61 -0.05
C ALA A 142 17.55 10.60 1.03
N ARG A 143 17.34 11.06 2.27
CA ARG A 143 16.92 10.20 3.38
C ARG A 143 15.55 9.59 3.15
N ARG A 144 14.57 10.37 2.72
CA ARG A 144 13.21 9.85 2.42
C ARG A 144 13.21 8.92 1.21
N GLY A 145 13.99 9.21 0.18
CA GLY A 145 14.17 8.31 -0.96
C GLY A 145 14.75 6.96 -0.53
N SER A 146 15.80 6.96 0.30
CA SER A 146 16.37 5.73 0.85
C SER A 146 15.37 4.96 1.71
N LEU A 147 14.62 5.63 2.59
CA LEU A 147 13.60 4.99 3.42
C LEU A 147 12.44 4.42 2.58
N ALA A 148 12.03 5.11 1.51
CA ALA A 148 11.01 4.63 0.59
C ALA A 148 11.46 3.34 -0.13
N LEU A 149 12.71 3.29 -0.58
CA LEU A 149 13.30 2.10 -1.20
C LEU A 149 13.39 0.93 -0.21
N ILE A 150 13.85 1.19 1.03
CA ILE A 150 13.94 0.18 2.08
C ILE A 150 12.56 -0.39 2.42
N TYR A 151 11.57 0.48 2.65
CA TYR A 151 10.22 0.05 2.95
C TYR A 151 9.60 -0.71 1.77
N GLY A 152 9.75 -0.20 0.54
CA GLY A 152 9.23 -0.86 -0.66
C GLY A 152 9.83 -2.25 -0.87
N ALA A 153 11.13 -2.42 -0.66
CA ALA A 153 11.78 -3.73 -0.72
C ALA A 153 11.25 -4.68 0.37
N ALA A 154 11.06 -4.19 1.61
CA ALA A 154 10.53 -4.98 2.70
C ALA A 154 9.06 -5.39 2.50
N GLU A 155 8.22 -4.48 1.98
CA GLU A 155 6.83 -4.76 1.65
C GLU A 155 6.74 -5.80 0.53
N LEU A 156 7.57 -5.68 -0.50
CA LEU A 156 7.62 -6.66 -1.58
C LEU A 156 8.10 -8.04 -1.11
N HIS A 157 9.11 -8.06 -0.23
CA HIS A 157 9.55 -9.28 0.44
C HIS A 157 8.43 -9.86 1.30
N GLN A 158 7.65 -9.03 2.01
CA GLN A 158 6.52 -9.47 2.82
C GLN A 158 5.47 -10.23 2.01
N LEU A 159 5.21 -9.81 0.77
CA LEU A 159 4.25 -10.49 -0.11
C LEU A 159 4.70 -11.91 -0.50
N LYS A 160 6.01 -12.19 -0.50
CA LYS A 160 6.57 -13.50 -0.85
C LYS A 160 6.94 -14.33 0.39
N SER A 161 7.35 -13.68 1.47
CA SER A 161 7.93 -14.32 2.65
C SER A 161 7.54 -13.55 3.92
N PRO A 162 6.25 -13.60 4.33
CA PRO A 162 5.71 -12.80 5.42
C PRO A 162 6.48 -12.93 6.73
N GLU A 163 6.83 -14.18 7.10
CA GLU A 163 7.48 -14.51 8.37
C GLU A 163 8.86 -13.85 8.56
N THR A 164 9.52 -13.48 7.46
CA THR A 164 10.88 -12.90 7.49
C THR A 164 10.90 -11.43 7.11
N ALA A 165 9.73 -10.81 6.87
CA ALA A 165 9.64 -9.41 6.45
C ALA A 165 10.20 -8.42 7.48
N HIS A 166 9.90 -8.64 8.76
CA HIS A 166 10.39 -7.80 9.85
C HIS A 166 11.91 -7.89 10.02
N PRO A 167 12.53 -9.07 10.18
CA PRO A 167 13.98 -9.21 10.19
C PRO A 167 14.66 -8.68 8.91
N PHE A 168 14.02 -8.84 7.75
CA PHE A 168 14.55 -8.31 6.49
C PHE A 168 14.58 -6.78 6.50
N LEU A 169 13.51 -6.12 6.96
CA LEU A 169 13.48 -4.66 7.15
C LEU A 169 14.61 -4.19 8.09
N ASP A 170 14.81 -4.86 9.23
CA ASP A 170 15.89 -4.54 10.17
C ASP A 170 17.27 -4.66 9.52
N SER A 171 17.48 -5.69 8.70
CA SER A 171 18.73 -5.89 7.98
C SER A 171 19.01 -4.76 6.98
N LEU A 172 17.97 -4.26 6.28
CA LEU A 172 18.07 -3.16 5.33
C LEU A 172 18.34 -1.83 6.03
N LEU A 173 17.67 -1.56 7.15
CA LEU A 173 17.89 -0.34 7.96
C LEU A 173 19.30 -0.32 8.58
N SER A 174 19.77 -1.46 9.09
CA SER A 174 21.15 -1.62 9.59
C SER A 174 22.16 -1.38 8.46
N THR A 175 21.93 -1.96 7.29
CA THR A 175 22.86 -1.87 6.16
C THR A 175 22.90 -0.47 5.56
N SER A 176 21.76 0.20 5.40
CA SER A 176 21.71 1.56 4.84
C SER A 176 22.33 2.60 5.77
N SER A 177 22.22 2.41 7.09
CA SER A 177 22.93 3.25 8.07
C SER A 177 24.45 3.14 7.96
N LYS A 178 24.96 2.01 7.43
CA LYS A 178 26.38 1.71 7.24
C LYS A 178 26.87 1.96 5.80
N ALA A 179 25.98 1.90 4.82
CA ALA A 179 26.28 2.03 3.40
C ALA A 179 25.38 3.10 2.75
N ARG A 180 25.92 4.30 2.52
CA ARG A 180 25.26 5.37 1.74
C ARG A 180 25.10 5.06 0.24
N ALA A 181 25.53 3.88 -0.25
CA ALA A 181 25.73 3.61 -1.69
C ALA A 181 24.95 2.41 -2.29
N ALA A 182 24.18 1.64 -1.51
CA ALA A 182 23.57 0.38 -2.00
C ALA A 182 22.12 0.55 -2.55
N LEU A 183 21.85 1.62 -3.32
CA LEU A 183 20.49 1.96 -3.76
C LEU A 183 20.20 1.65 -5.24
N GLY A 184 21.18 1.13 -6.00
CA GLY A 184 21.02 0.81 -7.43
C GLY A 184 20.20 -0.45 -7.72
N ASP A 185 20.26 -1.46 -6.85
CA ASP A 185 19.77 -2.81 -7.18
C ASP A 185 18.27 -3.02 -6.89
N VAL A 186 17.64 -2.17 -6.07
CA VAL A 186 16.20 -2.28 -5.72
C VAL A 186 15.29 -1.93 -6.90
N VAL A 187 15.73 -1.04 -7.79
CA VAL A 187 15.00 -0.66 -9.01
C VAL A 187 14.88 -1.85 -9.98
N LEU A 188 15.87 -2.75 -10.01
CA LEU A 188 15.88 -3.94 -10.86
C LEU A 188 14.94 -5.05 -10.36
N TYR A 189 14.69 -5.10 -9.05
CA TYR A 189 13.77 -6.08 -8.44
C TYR A 189 12.30 -5.76 -8.71
N GLY A 190 11.96 -4.47 -8.86
CA GLY A 190 10.62 -4.00 -9.25
C GLY A 190 10.16 -4.51 -10.62
N ASP A 191 11.07 -4.61 -11.60
CA ASP A 191 10.74 -5.11 -12.95
C ASP A 191 10.41 -6.62 -12.97
N TYR A 192 11.03 -7.40 -12.08
CA TYR A 192 10.77 -8.83 -11.94
C TYR A 192 9.40 -9.10 -11.29
N VAL A 193 9.06 -8.39 -10.22
CA VAL A 193 7.76 -8.57 -9.57
C VAL A 193 6.62 -8.01 -10.43
N ALA A 194 6.86 -6.91 -11.15
CA ALA A 194 5.94 -6.40 -12.16
C ALA A 194 5.60 -7.45 -13.24
N LYS A 195 6.60 -8.21 -13.72
CA LYS A 195 6.39 -9.32 -14.67
C LYS A 195 5.61 -10.49 -14.07
N SER A 196 5.87 -10.84 -12.81
CA SER A 196 5.11 -11.88 -12.10
C SER A 196 3.63 -11.50 -11.90
N TRP A 197 3.36 -10.24 -11.58
CA TRP A 197 1.99 -9.74 -11.41
C TRP A 197 1.24 -9.53 -12.72
N TYR A 198 1.95 -9.18 -13.81
CA TYR A 198 1.37 -9.16 -15.15
C TYR A 198 0.80 -10.53 -15.55
N GLY A 199 1.43 -11.63 -15.14
CA GLY A 199 0.90 -12.99 -15.33
C GLY A 199 -0.43 -13.24 -14.60
N ILE A 200 -0.55 -12.73 -13.37
CA ILE A 200 -1.76 -12.86 -12.53
C ILE A 200 -2.92 -12.02 -13.08
N ILE A 201 -2.64 -10.78 -13.52
CA ILE A 201 -3.66 -9.93 -14.17
C ILE A 201 -4.18 -10.58 -15.46
N LYS A 202 -3.29 -11.19 -16.25
CA LYS A 202 -3.67 -11.88 -17.49
C LYS A 202 -4.50 -13.15 -17.23
N SER A 203 -4.26 -13.87 -16.13
CA SER A 203 -4.96 -15.12 -15.82
C SER A 203 -6.27 -14.95 -15.04
N SER A 204 -6.50 -13.80 -14.40
CA SER A 204 -7.70 -13.51 -13.58
C SER A 204 -8.92 -13.05 -14.38
N GLY A 205 -8.82 -12.89 -15.71
CA GLY A 205 -9.97 -12.53 -16.53
C GLY A 205 -10.48 -11.10 -16.34
N ALA A 206 -9.71 -10.21 -15.69
CA ALA A 206 -10.04 -8.78 -15.55
C ALA A 206 -10.14 -8.02 -16.88
N PHE A 207 -9.84 -8.69 -18.00
CA PHE A 207 -10.09 -8.27 -19.38
C PHE A 207 -10.86 -9.37 -20.13
N SER A 208 -12.12 -9.57 -19.78
CA SER A 208 -13.15 -10.16 -20.64
C SER A 208 -14.44 -9.36 -20.51
#